data_AF-A0A355AZA9-F1
#
_entry.id   AF-A0A355AZA9-F1
#
_cell.length_a   1.000
_cell.length_b   1.000
_cell.length_c   1.000
_cell.angle_alpha   90.00
_cell.angle_beta   90.00
_cell.angle_gamma   90.00
#
_symmetry.space_group_name_H-M   'P 1'
#
loop_
_entity.id
_entity.type
_entity.pdbx_description
1 polymer ?
#
loop_
_entity_poly.entity_id
_entity_poly.type
_entity_poly.pdbx_seq_one_letter_code
_entity_poly.pdbx_strand_id
1 'polypeptide(L)' 'MDPTDENRPHQQATVNEDDLEQIRAEHTLLEEKINGLEELRFPTVSEESQIKQLKKEKLSLKEKMEKIQLQGS' A
#
# COMPACT_ATOMS: atom_id res chain seq x y z
N MET A 1 -15.60 -39.30 28.15
CA MET A 1 -14.21 -38.82 28.20
C MET A 1 -14.00 -38.02 26.93
N ASP A 2 -14.04 -36.70 27.03
CA ASP A 2 -13.50 -35.79 26.00
C ASP A 2 -11.99 -35.63 26.23
N PRO A 3 -11.26 -35.29 25.16
CA PRO A 3 -10.49 -34.06 25.25
C PRO A 3 -10.61 -33.18 23.97
N THR A 4 -10.94 -31.90 24.23
CA THR A 4 -10.33 -30.68 23.65
C THR A 4 -10.46 -30.48 22.13
N ASP A 5 -11.30 -29.57 21.66
CA ASP A 5 -11.03 -28.12 21.61
C ASP A 5 -9.61 -27.83 21.13
N GLU A 6 -9.46 -27.49 19.85
CA GLU A 6 -8.63 -26.35 19.46
C GLU A 6 -8.78 -26.05 17.96
N ASN A 7 -9.12 -24.79 17.70
CA ASN A 7 -8.41 -23.98 16.71
C ASN A 7 -8.86 -24.05 15.24
N ARG A 8 -9.81 -23.17 14.88
CA ARG A 8 -9.69 -22.45 13.59
C ARG A 8 -10.41 -21.10 13.58
N PRO A 9 -9.66 -20.01 13.80
CA PRO A 9 -9.89 -18.78 13.07
C PRO A 9 -8.56 -18.32 12.47
N HIS A 10 -8.06 -19.00 11.43
CA HIS A 10 -6.79 -18.62 10.77
C HIS A 10 -6.98 -18.03 9.36
N GLN A 11 -8.22 -17.88 8.88
CA GLN A 11 -8.46 -17.40 7.50
C GLN A 11 -8.69 -15.89 7.38
N GLN A 12 -8.86 -15.15 8.48
CA GLN A 12 -9.05 -13.70 8.43
C GLN A 12 -7.75 -12.91 8.56
N ALA A 13 -6.74 -13.43 9.27
CA ALA A 13 -5.47 -12.74 9.47
C ALA A 13 -4.61 -12.69 8.19
N THR A 14 -4.62 -13.76 7.39
CA THR A 14 -3.78 -13.87 6.19
C THR A 14 -4.21 -12.92 5.07
N VAL A 15 -5.52 -12.73 4.88
CA VAL A 15 -6.05 -11.85 3.82
C VAL A 15 -5.62 -10.40 4.04
N ASN A 16 -5.59 -9.94 5.29
CA ASN A 16 -5.17 -8.57 5.61
C ASN A 16 -3.66 -8.36 5.43
N GLU A 17 -2.85 -9.40 5.61
CA GLU A 17 -1.40 -9.32 5.47
C GLU A 17 -0.97 -9.32 4.00
N ASP A 18 -1.60 -10.16 3.17
CA ASP A 18 -1.41 -10.17 1.71
C ASP A 18 -1.85 -8.83 1.09
N ASP A 19 -2.99 -8.28 1.53
CA ASP A 19 -3.49 -6.97 1.09
C ASP A 19 -2.51 -5.84 1.49
N LEU A 20 -1.94 -5.89 2.70
CA LEU A 20 -0.94 -4.93 3.15
C LEU A 20 0.37 -5.03 2.38
N GLU A 21 0.82 -6.25 2.04
CA GLU A 21 2.01 -6.45 1.22
C GLU A 21 1.82 -5.91 -0.19
N GLN A 22 0.66 -6.15 -0.80
CA GLN A 22 0.33 -5.59 -2.11
C GLN A 22 0.32 -4.06 -2.09
N ILE A 23 -0.32 -3.44 -1.09
CA ILE A 23 -0.37 -1.98 -0.99
C ILE A 23 1.02 -1.39 -0.75
N ARG A 24 1.88 -2.06 0.04
CA ARG A 24 3.27 -1.65 0.24
C ARG A 24 4.07 -1.71 -1.06
N ALA A 25 3.94 -2.79 -1.82
CA ALA A 25 4.60 -2.93 -3.12
C ALA A 25 4.17 -1.81 -4.09
N GLU A 26 2.87 -1.54 -4.17
CA GLU A 26 2.33 -0.47 -5.02
C GLU A 26 2.82 0.92 -4.56
N HIS A 27 2.87 1.18 -3.25
CA HIS A 27 3.40 2.41 -2.68
C HIS A 27 4.89 2.63 -3.04
N THR A 28 5.71 1.58 -2.96
CA THR A 28 7.13 1.64 -3.35
C THR A 28 7.29 1.91 -4.86
N LEU A 29 6.51 1.25 -5.70
CA LEU A 29 6.55 1.48 -7.15
C LEU A 29 6.18 2.93 -7.52
N LEU A 30 5.18 3.51 -6.85
CA LEU A 30 4.83 4.92 -7.04
C LEU A 30 5.96 5.85 -6.60
N GLU A 31 6.65 5.53 -5.52
CA GLU A 31 7.80 6.30 -5.03
C GLU A 31 8.98 6.28 -6.02
N GLU A 32 9.35 5.11 -6.55
CA GLU A 32 10.38 4.99 -7.58
C GLU A 32 10.02 5.79 -8.85
N LYS A 33 8.76 5.72 -9.27
CA LYS A 33 8.28 6.45 -10.45
C LYS A 33 8.27 7.96 -10.25
N ILE A 34 7.88 8.43 -9.06
CA ILE A 34 7.96 9.86 -8.71
C ILE A 34 9.42 10.31 -8.73
N ASN A 35 10.31 9.58 -8.07
CA ASN A 35 11.73 9.92 -8.01
C ASN A 35 12.34 10.03 -9.40
N GLY A 36 12.08 9.07 -10.29
CA GLY A 36 12.56 9.11 -11.68
C GLY A 36 12.05 10.32 -12.47
N LEU A 37 10.82 10.76 -12.23
CA LEU A 37 10.27 11.97 -12.87
C LEU A 37 10.80 13.27 -12.23
N GLU A 38 11.09 13.28 -10.94
CA GLU A 38 11.64 14.43 -10.22
C GLU A 38 13.14 14.65 -10.48
N GLU A 39 13.87 13.61 -10.87
CA GLU A 39 15.25 13.70 -11.32
C GLU A 39 15.39 14.40 -12.70
N LEU A 40 14.29 14.58 -13.43
CA LEU A 40 14.30 15.30 -14.69
C LEU A 40 14.64 16.78 -14.45
N ARG A 41 15.71 17.25 -15.11
CA ARG A 41 16.17 18.65 -14.97
C ARG A 41 15.16 19.68 -15.50
N PHE A 42 14.40 19.30 -16.53
CA PHE A 42 13.39 20.16 -17.18
C PHE A 42 12.15 19.31 -17.52
N PRO A 43 11.30 18.99 -16.53
CA PRO A 43 10.10 18.23 -16.77
C PRO A 43 9.13 19.04 -17.64
N THR A 44 8.44 18.34 -18.53
CA THR A 44 7.33 18.86 -19.30
C THR A 44 6.11 19.07 -18.40
N VAL A 45 5.16 19.90 -18.85
CA VAL A 45 3.86 20.10 -18.16
C VAL A 45 3.13 18.77 -17.94
N SER A 46 3.29 17.82 -18.87
CA SER A 46 2.72 16.47 -18.75
C SER A 46 3.38 15.69 -17.61
N GLU A 47 4.70 15.71 -17.52
CA GLU A 47 5.46 15.03 -16.46
C GLU A 47 5.18 15.66 -15.09
N GLU A 48 5.08 16.99 -14.99
CA GLU A 48 4.66 17.67 -13.76
C GLU A 48 3.24 17.28 -13.32
N SER A 49 2.32 17.15 -14.28
CA SER A 49 0.95 16.71 -14.01
C SER A 49 0.93 15.25 -13.55
N GLN A 50 1.78 14.42 -14.15
CA GLN A 50 1.95 13.02 -13.76
C GLN A 50 2.53 12.90 -12.34
N ILE A 51 3.57 13.67 -11.99
CA ILE A 51 4.12 13.71 -10.63
C ILE A 51 3.03 14.05 -9.61
N LYS A 52 2.21 15.07 -9.90
CA LYS A 52 1.10 15.47 -9.01
C LYS A 52 0.07 14.34 -8.83
N GLN A 53 -0.28 13.65 -9.91
CA GLN A 53 -1.20 12.52 -9.86
C GLN A 53 -0.61 11.36 -9.04
N LEU A 54 0.63 10.96 -9.31
CA LEU A 54 1.30 9.87 -8.61
C LEU A 54 1.46 10.16 -7.11
N LYS A 55 1.77 11.42 -6.74
CA LYS A 55 1.81 11.83 -5.32
C LYS A 55 0.46 11.68 -4.63
N LYS A 56 -0.63 12.00 -5.32
CA LYS A 56 -1.99 11.83 -4.79
C LYS A 56 -2.35 10.35 -4.62
N GLU A 57 -2.00 9.52 -5.60
CA GLU A 57 -2.18 8.06 -5.52
C GLU A 57 -1.39 7.47 -4.35
N LYS A 58 -0.10 7.85 -4.20
CA LYS A 58 0.76 7.42 -3.09
C LYS A 58 0.16 7.78 -1.73
N LEU A 59 -0.36 9.00 -1.58
CA LEU A 59 -1.04 9.43 -0.35
C LEU A 59 -2.28 8.57 -0.06
N SER A 60 -3.08 8.27 -1.07
CA SER A 60 -4.27 7.42 -0.91
C SER A 60 -3.92 5.99 -0.48
N LEU A 61 -2.84 5.41 -1.03
CA LEU A 61 -2.34 4.10 -0.59
C LEU A 61 -1.86 4.14 0.85
N LYS A 62 -1.16 5.21 1.27
CA LYS A 62 -0.76 5.40 2.66
C LYS A 62 -1.96 5.42 3.61
N GLU A 63 -3.00 6.19 3.29
CA GLU A 63 -4.25 6.22 4.06
C GLU A 63 -4.93 4.85 4.11
N LYS A 64 -4.88 4.07 3.02
CA LYS A 64 -5.41 2.71 2.97
C LYS A 64 -4.63 1.77 3.90
N MET A 65 -3.29 1.84 3.90
CA MET A 65 -2.45 1.07 4.82
C MET A 65 -2.76 1.40 6.28
N GLU A 66 -2.84 2.69 6.62
CA GLU A 66 -3.16 3.14 7.98
C GLU A 66 -4.53 2.63 8.44
N LYS A 67 -5.55 2.66 7.57
CA LYS A 67 -6.87 2.10 7.87
C LYS A 67 -6.83 0.60 8.15
N ILE A 68 -6.10 -0.18 7.34
CA ILE A 68 -6.00 -1.64 7.54
C ILE A 68 -5.25 -1.94 8.85
N GLN A 69 -4.18 -1.21 9.15
CA GLN A 69 -3.44 -1.37 10.42
C GLN A 69 -4.32 -1.04 11.64
N LEU A 70 -5.16 0.01 11.55
CA LEU A 70 -6.09 0.38 12.61
C LEU A 70 -7.26 -0.62 12.77
N GLN A 71 -7.68 -1.28 11.71
CA GLN A 71 -8.72 -2.31 11.75
C GLN A 71 -8.22 -3.66 12.29
N GLY A 72 -6.91 -3.91 12.21
CA GLY A 72 -6.24 -5.10 12.75
C GLY A 72 -5.65 -4.92 14.16
N SER A 73 -5.79 -3.74 14.78
CA SER A 73 -5.30 -3.42 16.13
C SER A 73 -6.38 -3.61 17.20
#